data_AF-A0A7S4PGC1-F1
#
_entry.id   AF-A0A7S4PGC1-F1
#
_cell.length_a   1.000
_cell.length_b   1.000
_cell.length_c   1.000
_cell.angle_alpha   90.00
_cell.angle_beta   90.00
_cell.angle_gamma   90.00
#
_symmetry.space_group_name_H-M   'P 1'
#
loop_
_entity.id
_entity.type
_entity.pdbx_description
1 polymer ?
#
loop_
_entity_poly.entity_id
_entity_poly.type
_entity_poly.pdbx_seq_one_letter_code
_entity_poly.pdbx_strand_id
1 'polypeptide(L)'
;VKRAYLLLRNSPYFEKNQRLRYLFALCCYRLGHFKEAESSLLLDGEGQKVINGAAGCYLLGQICLQANMPSKAEIYFKQALNIRPSLWCAFQSLCDLGVAPSSFQFSPSSLPSSLPSSSVPSSSSTSSSLPPSSTPATSSFLPTPSPVPHQQQEEAQGRGRGRGRGG
;
A
#
# COMPACT_ATOMS: atom_id res chain seq x y z
N VAL A 1 4.75 -9.36 16.12
CA VAL A 1 3.29 -9.58 15.97
C VAL A 1 2.78 -10.69 16.90
N LYS A 2 2.99 -11.99 16.62
CA LYS A 2 2.39 -13.12 17.37
C LYS A 2 2.35 -12.98 18.91
N ARG A 3 3.46 -12.60 19.57
CA ARG A 3 3.49 -12.35 21.04
C ARG A 3 2.51 -11.26 21.50
N ALA A 4 2.41 -10.14 20.78
CA ALA A 4 1.51 -9.03 21.12
C ALA A 4 0.03 -9.41 20.92
N TYR A 5 -0.28 -10.17 19.87
CA TYR A 5 -1.62 -10.72 19.64
C TYR A 5 -2.09 -11.60 20.83
N LEU A 6 -1.23 -12.50 21.32
CA LEU A 6 -1.55 -13.36 22.48
C LEU A 6 -1.73 -12.55 23.78
N LEU A 7 -0.88 -11.54 24.01
CA LEU A 7 -0.99 -10.67 25.19
C LEU A 7 -2.29 -9.84 25.17
N LEU A 8 -2.71 -9.34 24.00
CA LEU A 8 -3.95 -8.58 23.86
C LEU A 8 -5.19 -9.48 23.99
N ARG A 9 -5.18 -10.67 23.36
CA ARG A 9 -6.28 -11.65 23.42
C ARG A 9 -6.53 -12.18 24.83
N ASN A 10 -5.50 -12.24 25.67
CA ASN A 10 -5.61 -12.69 27.06
C ASN A 10 -5.82 -11.53 28.07
N SER A 11 -6.00 -10.28 27.61
CA SER A 11 -6.12 -9.11 28.49
C SER A 11 -7.57 -8.72 28.78
N PRO A 12 -8.02 -8.69 30.05
CA PRO A 12 -9.40 -8.30 30.40
C PRO A 12 -9.71 -6.81 30.15
N TYR A 13 -8.69 -5.99 29.88
CA TYR A 13 -8.83 -4.57 29.56
C TYR A 13 -8.99 -4.29 28.05
N PHE A 14 -8.93 -5.33 27.21
CA PHE A 14 -9.05 -5.26 25.77
C PHE A 14 -10.37 -4.61 25.32
N GLU A 15 -11.50 -5.17 25.78
CA GLU A 15 -12.85 -4.74 25.39
C GLU A 15 -13.11 -3.25 25.65
N LYS A 16 -12.60 -2.71 26.76
CA LYS A 16 -12.86 -1.33 27.19
C LYS A 16 -12.00 -0.29 26.47
N ASN A 17 -10.90 -0.68 25.83
CA ASN A 17 -9.93 0.25 25.25
C ASN A 17 -9.93 0.22 23.72
N GLN A 18 -10.55 1.23 23.10
CA GLN A 18 -10.54 1.45 21.64
C GLN A 18 -9.12 1.42 21.02
N ARG A 19 -8.11 1.95 21.72
CA ARG A 19 -6.70 1.90 21.27
C ARG A 19 -6.13 0.47 21.24
N LEU A 20 -6.51 -0.38 22.21
CA LEU A 20 -6.09 -1.78 22.24
C LEU A 20 -6.81 -2.62 21.18
N ARG A 21 -8.12 -2.37 20.97
CA ARG A 21 -8.88 -2.94 19.84
C ARG A 21 -8.24 -2.64 18.48
N TYR A 22 -7.88 -1.38 18.22
CA TYR A 22 -7.18 -1.00 16.99
C TYR A 22 -5.79 -1.67 16.85
N LEU A 23 -5.00 -1.74 17.93
CA LEU A 23 -3.69 -2.41 17.91
C LEU A 23 -3.80 -3.93 17.68
N PHE A 24 -4.84 -4.56 18.23
CA PHE A 24 -5.15 -5.97 17.98
C PHE A 24 -5.59 -6.21 16.53
N ALA A 25 -6.48 -5.39 15.99
CA ALA A 25 -6.87 -5.45 14.58
C ALA A 25 -5.66 -5.38 13.64
N LEU A 26 -4.72 -4.47 13.92
CA LEU A 26 -3.46 -4.36 13.17
C LEU A 26 -2.58 -5.60 13.32
N CYS A 27 -2.61 -6.28 14.47
CA CYS A 27 -1.94 -7.57 14.65
C CYS A 27 -2.64 -8.69 13.87
N CYS A 28 -3.97 -8.76 13.88
CA CYS A 28 -4.77 -9.74 13.16
C CYS A 28 -4.60 -9.61 11.65
N TYR A 29 -4.64 -8.38 11.11
CA TYR A 29 -4.32 -8.06 9.72
C TYR A 29 -2.93 -8.58 9.33
N ARG A 30 -1.90 -8.30 10.15
CA ARG A 30 -0.53 -8.80 9.94
C ARG A 30 -0.35 -10.31 10.20
N LEU A 31 -1.41 -11.04 10.54
CA LEU A 31 -1.43 -12.50 10.69
C LEU A 31 -2.37 -13.18 9.68
N GLY A 32 -3.07 -12.44 8.82
CA GLY A 32 -4.09 -12.96 7.91
C GLY A 32 -5.43 -13.28 8.57
N HIS A 33 -5.64 -12.91 9.83
CA HIS A 33 -6.85 -13.16 10.60
C HIS A 33 -7.94 -12.11 10.28
N PHE A 34 -8.35 -12.00 9.01
CA PHE A 34 -9.19 -10.89 8.53
C PHE A 34 -10.55 -10.80 9.24
N LYS A 35 -11.24 -11.93 9.48
CA LYS A 35 -12.52 -11.94 10.20
C LYS A 35 -12.40 -11.43 11.64
N GLU A 36 -11.37 -11.88 12.37
CA GLU A 36 -11.07 -11.44 13.74
C GLU A 36 -10.67 -9.95 13.78
N ALA A 37 -10.01 -9.46 12.72
CA ALA A 37 -9.70 -8.04 12.55
C ALA A 37 -10.96 -7.18 12.33
N GLU A 38 -11.89 -7.57 11.44
CA GLU A 38 -13.14 -6.83 11.22
C GLU A 38 -13.98 -6.75 12.50
N SER A 39 -14.23 -7.89 13.17
CA SER A 39 -14.99 -7.93 14.43
C SER A 39 -14.37 -7.10 15.55
N SER A 40 -13.05 -6.90 15.54
CA SER A 40 -12.37 -6.06 16.55
C SER A 40 -12.44 -4.54 16.28
N LEU A 41 -12.76 -4.12 15.05
CA LEU A 41 -12.86 -2.71 14.64
C LEU A 41 -14.30 -2.18 14.60
N LEU A 42 -15.28 -3.07 14.42
CA LEU A 42 -16.70 -2.74 14.50
C LEU A 42 -17.14 -2.73 15.97
N LEU A 43 -17.73 -1.62 16.44
CA LEU A 43 -18.16 -1.53 17.84
C LEU A 43 -19.52 -2.20 18.08
N ASP A 44 -20.44 -2.05 17.13
CA ASP A 44 -21.85 -2.46 17.26
C ASP A 44 -22.27 -3.53 16.23
N GLY A 45 -21.32 -4.12 15.49
CA GLY A 45 -21.59 -5.11 14.43
C GLY A 45 -22.14 -4.52 13.11
N GLU A 46 -23.07 -3.55 13.18
CA GLU A 46 -23.83 -2.98 12.05
C GLU A 46 -23.01 -2.24 10.97
N GLY A 47 -21.68 -2.13 11.10
CA GLY A 47 -20.84 -1.32 10.21
C GLY A 47 -20.87 0.19 10.49
N GLN A 48 -21.92 0.71 11.14
CA GLN A 48 -22.15 2.14 11.40
C GLN A 48 -21.02 2.85 12.18
N LYS A 49 -20.34 2.15 13.09
CA LYS A 49 -19.44 2.75 14.08
C LYS A 49 -18.10 2.03 14.15
N VAL A 50 -17.10 2.63 13.50
CA VAL A 50 -15.74 2.10 13.40
C VAL A 50 -14.84 2.74 14.46
N ILE A 51 -14.10 1.90 15.18
CA ILE A 51 -13.14 2.31 16.20
C ILE A 51 -12.00 3.14 15.57
N ASN A 52 -11.58 4.22 16.23
CA ASN A 52 -10.51 5.11 15.77
C ASN A 52 -10.84 5.91 14.47
N GLY A 53 -12.13 6.00 14.09
CA GLY A 53 -12.62 6.84 13.00
C GLY A 53 -11.94 6.54 11.66
N ALA A 54 -11.50 7.58 10.93
CA ALA A 54 -10.86 7.45 9.62
C ALA A 54 -9.72 6.41 9.55
N ALA A 55 -8.94 6.26 10.62
CA ALA A 55 -7.85 5.27 10.66
C ALA A 55 -8.37 3.83 10.76
N GLY A 56 -9.46 3.61 11.50
CA GLY A 56 -10.15 2.32 11.53
C GLY A 56 -10.90 2.02 10.23
N CYS A 57 -11.57 3.02 9.64
CA CYS A 57 -12.24 2.86 8.34
C CYS A 57 -11.22 2.47 7.25
N TYR A 58 -10.07 3.13 7.18
CA TYR A 58 -9.00 2.75 6.26
C TYR A 58 -8.47 1.33 6.52
N LEU A 59 -8.28 0.95 7.79
CA LEU A 59 -7.84 -0.40 8.13
C LEU A 59 -8.90 -1.47 7.80
N LEU A 60 -10.19 -1.19 8.00
CA LEU A 60 -11.29 -2.05 7.53
C LEU A 60 -11.28 -2.18 6.00
N GLY A 61 -11.10 -1.09 5.26
CA GLY A 61 -10.98 -1.14 3.80
C GLY A 61 -9.84 -2.06 3.35
N GLN A 62 -8.66 -1.92 3.97
CA GLN A 62 -7.51 -2.80 3.71
C GLN A 62 -7.78 -4.27 4.10
N ILE A 63 -8.49 -4.54 5.20
CA ILE A 63 -8.93 -5.89 5.58
C ILE A 63 -9.90 -6.47 4.54
N CYS A 64 -10.87 -5.68 4.07
CA CYS A 64 -11.84 -6.11 3.04
C CYS A 64 -11.18 -6.37 1.68
N LEU A 65 -10.14 -5.61 1.29
CA LEU A 65 -9.32 -5.92 0.11
C LEU A 65 -8.67 -7.31 0.24
N GLN A 66 -8.00 -7.58 1.36
CA GLN A 66 -7.35 -8.88 1.61
C GLN A 66 -8.35 -10.03 1.76
N ALA A 67 -9.58 -9.74 2.19
CA ALA A 67 -10.69 -10.69 2.23
C ALA A 67 -11.44 -10.84 0.88
N ASN A 68 -10.90 -10.27 -0.21
CA ASN A 68 -11.46 -10.31 -1.57
C ASN A 68 -12.88 -9.70 -1.70
N MET A 69 -13.16 -8.63 -0.94
CA MET A 69 -14.43 -7.89 -0.94
C MET A 69 -14.22 -6.41 -1.34
N PRO A 70 -13.82 -6.12 -2.61
CA PRO A 70 -13.48 -4.75 -3.05
C PRO A 70 -14.63 -3.76 -2.88
N SER A 71 -15.88 -4.14 -3.18
CA SER A 71 -17.06 -3.27 -3.03
C SER A 71 -17.32 -2.85 -1.58
N LYS A 72 -16.95 -3.70 -0.59
CA LYS A 72 -17.03 -3.35 0.83
C LYS A 72 -15.88 -2.43 1.25
N ALA A 73 -14.69 -2.64 0.66
CA ALA A 73 -13.53 -1.77 0.89
C ALA A 73 -13.76 -0.34 0.40
N GLU A 74 -14.37 -0.18 -0.77
CA GLU A 74 -14.74 1.13 -1.35
C GLU A 74 -15.56 1.99 -0.37
N ILE A 75 -16.59 1.42 0.25
CA ILE A 75 -17.48 2.10 1.20
C ILE A 75 -16.66 2.61 2.40
N TYR A 76 -15.78 1.79 2.97
CA TYR A 76 -14.95 2.19 4.10
C TYR A 76 -13.87 3.22 3.72
N PHE A 77 -13.29 3.18 2.51
CA PHE A 77 -12.37 4.22 2.05
C PHE A 77 -13.09 5.56 1.82
N LYS A 78 -14.30 5.55 1.25
CA LYS A 78 -15.16 6.74 1.12
C LYS A 78 -15.53 7.33 2.49
N GLN A 79 -15.89 6.49 3.47
CA GLN A 79 -16.09 6.92 4.86
C GLN A 79 -14.81 7.51 5.48
N ALA A 80 -13.64 6.89 5.25
CA ALA A 80 -12.37 7.36 5.78
C ALA A 80 -12.00 8.76 5.27
N LEU A 81 -12.23 9.03 3.99
CA LEU A 81 -12.05 10.36 3.39
C LEU A 81 -13.06 11.39 3.89
N ASN A 82 -14.33 11.00 4.10
CA ASN A 82 -15.34 11.88 4.68
C ASN A 82 -14.98 12.33 6.12
N ILE A 83 -14.38 11.43 6.92
CA ILE A 83 -13.89 11.76 8.27
C ILE A 83 -12.54 12.50 8.23
N ARG A 84 -11.69 12.26 7.21
CA ARG A 84 -10.39 12.91 7.05
C ARG A 84 -10.00 13.03 5.56
N PRO A 85 -10.29 14.17 4.89
CA PRO A 85 -10.03 14.31 3.45
C PRO A 85 -8.54 14.35 3.09
N SER A 86 -7.66 14.65 4.05
CA SER A 86 -6.20 14.59 3.88
C SER A 86 -5.59 13.18 3.95
N LEU A 87 -6.41 12.12 4.08
CA LEU A 87 -5.92 10.74 4.17
C LEU A 87 -5.58 10.15 2.79
N TRP A 88 -4.46 10.60 2.21
CA TRP A 88 -4.01 10.19 0.87
C TRP A 88 -4.08 8.68 0.62
N CYS A 89 -3.68 7.85 1.59
CA CYS A 89 -3.70 6.39 1.43
C CYS A 89 -5.09 5.83 1.10
N ALA A 90 -6.16 6.42 1.66
CA ALA A 90 -7.54 6.00 1.36
C ALA A 90 -8.00 6.45 -0.03
N PHE A 91 -7.53 7.61 -0.50
CA PHE A 91 -7.74 8.06 -1.88
C PHE A 91 -7.01 7.16 -2.87
N GLN A 92 -5.74 6.86 -2.62
CA GLN A 92 -4.94 5.97 -3.46
C GLN A 92 -5.60 4.59 -3.59
N SER A 93 -6.04 3.98 -2.47
CA SER A 93 -6.74 2.68 -2.52
C SER A 93 -8.10 2.68 -3.24
N LEU A 94 -8.73 3.84 -3.47
CA LEU A 94 -9.90 3.96 -4.35
C LEU A 94 -9.50 3.99 -5.82
N CYS A 95 -8.41 4.70 -6.17
CA CYS A 95 -7.82 4.69 -7.51
C CYS A 95 -7.30 3.29 -7.88
N ASP A 96 -6.63 2.60 -6.95
CA ASP A 96 -6.15 1.22 -7.12
C ASP A 96 -7.30 0.22 -7.35
N LEU A 97 -8.50 0.52 -6.84
CA LEU A 97 -9.74 -0.23 -7.09
C LEU A 97 -10.42 0.09 -8.43
N GLY A 98 -9.90 1.04 -9.22
CA GLY A 98 -10.54 1.57 -10.43
C GLY A 98 -11.78 2.42 -10.14
N VAL A 99 -12.06 2.75 -8.88
CA VAL A 99 -13.21 3.57 -8.49
C VAL A 99 -12.83 5.04 -8.63
N ALA A 100 -13.31 5.68 -9.70
CA ALA A 100 -13.14 7.11 -9.91
C ALA A 100 -13.69 7.90 -8.68
N PRO A 101 -12.84 8.63 -7.94
CA PRO A 101 -13.27 9.33 -6.74
C PRO A 101 -14.00 10.62 -7.13
N SER A 102 -15.33 10.55 -7.28
CA SER A 102 -16.19 11.66 -7.73
C SER A 102 -16.03 12.96 -6.94
N SER A 103 -15.50 12.89 -5.71
CA SER A 103 -15.14 14.06 -4.89
C SER A 103 -14.04 14.94 -5.48
N PHE A 104 -13.24 14.44 -6.43
CA PHE A 104 -12.28 15.22 -7.21
C PHE A 104 -12.79 15.50 -8.63
N GLN A 105 -14.01 16.03 -8.72
CA GLN A 105 -14.48 16.73 -9.92
C GLN A 105 -13.69 18.06 -10.04
N PHE A 106 -12.44 17.96 -10.48
CA PHE A 106 -11.54 19.09 -10.71
C PHE A 106 -12.01 19.84 -11.97
N SER A 107 -13.01 20.71 -11.80
CA SER A 107 -13.64 21.38 -12.93
C SER A 107 -12.62 22.29 -13.64
N PRO A 108 -12.36 22.10 -14.95
CA PRO A 108 -11.45 22.98 -15.68
C PRO A 108 -11.97 24.43 -15.78
N SER A 109 -13.26 24.65 -15.50
CA SER A 109 -13.86 25.98 -15.38
C SER A 109 -13.37 26.81 -14.18
N SER A 110 -12.57 26.22 -13.28
CA SER A 110 -12.00 26.91 -12.11
C SER A 110 -10.58 27.42 -12.32
N LEU A 111 -9.97 27.19 -13.50
CA LEU A 111 -8.73 27.88 -13.87
C LEU A 111 -9.07 29.33 -14.25
N PRO A 112 -8.37 30.35 -13.73
CA PRO A 112 -8.54 31.72 -14.18
C PRO A 112 -8.05 31.84 -15.64
N SER A 113 -8.97 32.10 -16.57
CA SER A 113 -8.76 32.04 -18.02
C SER A 113 -7.78 33.07 -18.61
N SER A 114 -7.11 33.85 -17.77
CA SER A 114 -6.25 34.98 -18.14
C SER A 114 -4.81 34.57 -18.39
N LEU A 115 -4.56 33.74 -19.41
CA LEU A 115 -3.27 33.77 -20.11
C LEU A 115 -3.31 34.95 -21.10
N PRO A 116 -2.40 35.94 -21.01
CA PRO A 116 -2.30 36.96 -22.04
C PRO A 116 -1.87 36.33 -23.35
N SER A 117 -2.70 36.48 -24.39
CA SER A 117 -2.45 35.88 -25.71
C SER A 117 -1.29 36.59 -26.41
N SER A 118 -0.09 36.00 -26.32
CA SER A 118 1.08 36.48 -27.06
C SER A 118 0.95 36.06 -28.52
N SER A 119 0.71 37.04 -29.39
CA SER A 119 0.50 36.83 -30.82
C SER A 119 1.78 36.37 -31.53
N VAL A 120 1.71 35.22 -32.19
CA VAL A 120 2.77 34.74 -33.09
C VAL A 120 2.60 35.37 -34.49
N PRO A 121 3.59 36.13 -35.00
CA PRO A 121 3.59 36.55 -36.40
C PRO A 121 4.13 35.43 -37.29
N SER A 122 3.27 34.85 -38.12
CA SER A 122 3.68 33.86 -39.14
C SER A 122 4.54 34.52 -40.21
N SER A 123 5.69 33.93 -40.53
CA SER A 123 6.54 34.35 -41.66
C SER A 123 6.96 33.16 -42.52
N SER A 124 6.64 33.29 -43.81
CA SER A 124 6.84 32.38 -44.94
C SER A 124 8.13 31.55 -44.99
N SER A 125 7.98 30.30 -45.45
CA SER A 125 9.06 29.35 -45.78
C SER A 125 9.96 29.80 -46.93
N THR A 126 11.23 29.40 -46.88
CA THR A 126 12.11 29.21 -48.06
C THR A 126 12.93 27.92 -47.93
N SER A 127 13.47 27.45 -49.06
CA SER A 127 14.19 26.18 -49.26
C SER A 127 15.58 26.17 -48.59
N SER A 128 16.31 25.05 -48.43
CA SER A 128 16.55 23.99 -49.43
C SER A 128 17.31 22.73 -48.93
N SER A 129 17.32 21.70 -49.79
CA SER A 129 18.31 20.60 -49.93
C SER A 129 18.44 19.46 -48.88
N LEU A 130 18.21 18.24 -49.40
CA LEU A 130 18.69 16.90 -49.01
C LEU A 130 20.20 16.73 -49.39
N PRO A 131 20.97 15.64 -49.08
CA PRO A 131 20.60 14.21 -49.07
C PRO A 131 21.27 13.30 -47.98
N PRO A 132 21.10 11.95 -48.00
CA PRO A 132 21.34 11.10 -46.82
C PRO A 132 22.46 10.03 -46.95
N SER A 133 22.81 9.43 -45.81
CA SER A 133 23.52 8.15 -45.65
C SER A 133 23.01 7.48 -44.35
N SER A 134 22.73 6.17 -44.25
CA SER A 134 23.57 4.98 -44.53
C SER A 134 24.73 4.88 -43.53
N THR A 135 24.93 3.81 -42.74
CA THR A 135 24.36 2.44 -42.77
C THR A 135 24.47 1.80 -41.35
N PRO A 136 23.97 0.58 -41.08
CA PRO A 136 23.79 0.08 -39.71
C PRO A 136 24.98 -0.71 -39.12
N ALA A 137 24.81 -1.11 -37.86
CA ALA A 137 25.12 -2.43 -37.28
C ALA A 137 26.27 -2.56 -36.24
N THR A 138 25.99 -3.44 -35.27
CA THR A 138 26.91 -4.35 -34.57
C THR A 138 27.81 -3.83 -33.44
N SER A 139 27.90 -4.66 -32.39
CA SER A 139 28.83 -4.64 -31.25
C SER A 139 28.63 -3.55 -30.18
N SER A 140 28.84 -3.80 -28.87
CA SER A 140 29.25 -5.05 -28.19
C SER A 140 28.46 -5.24 -26.88
N PHE A 141 28.03 -6.47 -26.59
CA PHE A 141 27.80 -6.95 -25.22
C PHE A 141 29.16 -7.30 -24.56
N LEU A 142 29.11 -7.71 -23.28
CA LEU A 142 30.16 -8.43 -22.53
C LEU A 142 31.28 -7.56 -21.87
N PRO A 143 32.03 -8.09 -20.87
CA PRO A 143 31.46 -8.74 -19.67
C PRO A 143 32.26 -8.53 -18.34
N THR A 144 31.54 -8.70 -17.23
CA THR A 144 32.02 -9.28 -15.94
C THR A 144 33.35 -8.73 -15.33
N PRO A 145 34.21 -9.47 -14.60
CA PRO A 145 34.31 -9.26 -13.14
C PRO A 145 35.75 -9.08 -12.62
N SER A 146 35.93 -8.96 -11.30
CA SER A 146 36.91 -9.77 -10.55
C SER A 146 36.69 -9.76 -9.03
N PRO A 147 37.08 -10.84 -8.31
CA PRO A 147 37.04 -10.93 -6.84
C PRO A 147 38.41 -10.65 -6.20
N VAL A 148 38.46 -10.59 -4.86
CA VAL A 148 39.68 -10.80 -4.04
C VAL A 148 39.33 -11.77 -2.89
N PRO A 149 40.17 -12.78 -2.52
CA PRO A 149 39.68 -13.94 -1.75
C PRO A 149 40.36 -14.20 -0.38
N HIS A 150 39.77 -15.18 0.36
CA HIS A 150 40.33 -16.04 1.43
C HIS A 150 40.83 -15.40 2.77
N GLN A 151 40.63 -16.02 3.95
CA GLN A 151 39.66 -17.08 4.35
C GLN A 151 38.94 -16.72 5.68
N GLN A 152 39.22 -17.13 6.93
CA GLN A 152 39.81 -18.31 7.63
C GLN A 152 39.46 -18.16 9.13
N GLN A 153 39.27 -19.14 10.02
CA GLN A 153 38.71 -20.52 10.09
C GLN A 153 38.66 -20.88 11.61
N GLU A 154 38.01 -21.99 12.02
CA GLU A 154 37.95 -22.55 13.40
C GLU A 154 37.08 -21.73 14.39
N GLU A 155 36.24 -22.28 15.29
CA GLU A 155 35.46 -23.55 15.38
C GLU A 155 34.20 -23.28 16.28
N ALA A 156 33.34 -24.15 16.84
CA ALA A 156 33.44 -25.56 17.24
C ALA A 156 32.15 -26.41 16.99
N GLN A 157 32.32 -27.52 16.26
CA GLN A 157 31.64 -28.81 16.27
C GLN A 157 30.80 -29.19 17.54
N GLY A 158 29.54 -29.57 17.34
CA GLY A 158 28.62 -30.01 18.43
C GLY A 158 27.44 -30.89 17.98
N ARG A 159 27.68 -32.15 17.62
CA ARG A 159 26.61 -33.12 17.26
C ARG A 159 26.00 -33.77 18.51
N GLY A 160 24.68 -33.64 18.71
CA GLY A 160 23.93 -34.39 19.73
C GLY A 160 22.70 -35.11 19.15
N ARG A 161 22.80 -36.43 18.93
CA ARG A 161 21.63 -37.28 18.61
C ARG A 161 21.17 -38.00 19.88
N GLY A 162 19.93 -37.74 20.32
CA GLY A 162 19.28 -38.50 21.40
C GLY A 162 18.04 -39.24 20.91
N ARG A 163 18.12 -40.57 20.76
CA ARG A 163 16.94 -41.45 20.72
C ARG A 163 16.75 -42.03 22.12
N GLY A 164 15.59 -41.81 22.73
CA GLY A 164 15.17 -42.47 23.98
C GLY A 164 13.88 -43.24 23.74
N ARG A 165 13.83 -44.52 24.16
CA ARG A 165 12.66 -45.40 24.08
C ARG A 165 12.72 -46.37 25.26
N GLY A 166 11.71 -46.35 26.12
CA GLY A 166 11.61 -47.20 27.31
C GLY A 166 10.69 -46.57 28.35
N GLY A 167 9.93 -47.41 29.06
CA GLY A 167 8.74 -47.03 29.83
C GLY A 167 7.51 -47.65 29.19
#